data_AF-A0A9D7FBC7-F1
#
_entry.id   AF-A0A9D7FBC7-F1
#
_cell.length_a   1.000
_cell.length_b   1.000
_cell.length_c   1.000
_cell.angle_alpha   90.00
_cell.angle_beta   90.00
_cell.angle_gamma   90.00
#
_symmetry.space_group_name_H-M   'P 1'
#
loop_
_entity.id
_entity.type
_entity.pdbx_description
1 polymer ?
#
loop_
_entity_poly.entity_id
_entity_poly.type
_entity_poly.pdbx_seq_one_letter_code
_entity_poly.pdbx_strand_id
1 'polypeptide(L)'
;MRYIFYFLILATLSASAQNLKQGGNLKAEFEKINNPYYFKAPEFSGWVESRNMILIGDKPNPNDCDFVFLALQDTTVIGAFINKEAKYFLLDMEGNSTLSVTSNYFLLPMWTVKRNAKVISSDTTILLLLDKIYEKTLQANQLELDEKTIKEYGEYKSNTTLANRHIALLFDNYQTIINETSAKGEKAPAEICIPLMKSLSAECLSLYNRIPVIVCIYMGEALQSAGMIDEAREHFKLSLQFYPNSIPLLVNEYRLEKDPIKQKEKLAKLKSKYPEHWMVMEL
;
A
#
# COMPACT_ATOMS: atom_id res chain seq x y z
N MET A 1 17.78 42.41 61.99
CA MET A 1 17.37 41.15 61.35
C MET A 1 16.87 41.45 59.95
N ARG A 2 17.62 41.06 58.90
CA ARG A 2 17.23 41.17 57.49
C ARG A 2 17.01 39.74 56.99
N TYR A 3 15.76 39.38 56.69
CA TYR A 3 15.44 38.11 56.05
C TYR A 3 15.59 38.25 54.53
N ILE A 4 16.53 37.50 53.97
CA ILE A 4 16.73 37.36 52.52
C ILE A 4 15.80 36.24 52.06
N PHE A 5 14.78 36.60 51.27
CA PHE A 5 13.94 35.62 50.56
C PHE A 5 14.70 35.14 49.32
N TYR A 6 15.12 33.87 49.32
CA TYR A 6 15.56 33.18 48.12
C TYR A 6 14.32 32.77 47.31
N PHE A 7 14.05 33.47 46.22
CA PHE A 7 13.13 32.98 45.19
C PHE A 7 13.84 31.88 44.40
N LEU A 8 13.49 30.62 44.70
CA LEU A 8 13.82 29.49 43.84
C LEU A 8 12.93 29.59 42.59
N ILE A 9 13.50 30.02 41.46
CA ILE A 9 12.84 29.90 40.16
C ILE A 9 12.93 28.43 39.77
N LEU A 10 11.89 27.66 40.08
CA LEU A 10 11.65 26.36 39.47
C LEU A 10 11.35 26.60 37.99
N ALA A 11 12.38 26.47 37.15
CA ALA A 11 12.19 26.29 35.73
C ALA A 11 11.44 24.97 35.53
N THR A 12 10.13 25.05 35.36
CA THR A 12 9.34 23.92 34.86
C THR A 12 9.87 23.62 33.46
N LEU A 13 10.67 22.57 33.32
CA LEU A 13 10.87 21.89 32.05
C LEU A 13 9.48 21.48 31.57
N SER A 14 8.87 22.29 30.71
CA SER A 14 7.71 21.88 29.94
C SER A 14 8.19 20.71 29.10
N ALA A 15 7.88 19.48 29.52
CA ALA A 15 7.95 18.33 28.63
C ALA A 15 7.07 18.69 27.43
N SER A 16 7.68 18.98 26.30
CA SER A 16 6.99 19.30 25.06
C SER A 16 6.17 18.07 24.68
N ALA A 17 4.88 18.05 25.06
CA ALA A 17 4.01 16.93 24.75
C ALA A 17 4.04 16.70 23.24
N GLN A 18 4.46 15.51 22.82
CA GLN A 18 4.45 15.13 21.42
C GLN A 18 3.01 14.96 20.95
N ASN A 19 2.71 15.43 19.75
CA ASN A 19 1.36 15.40 19.18
C ASN A 19 1.43 14.86 17.75
N LEU A 20 1.61 13.54 17.63
CA LEU A 20 1.57 12.86 16.35
C LEU A 20 0.13 12.77 15.86
N LYS A 21 -0.09 13.27 14.65
CA LYS A 21 -1.36 13.20 13.93
C LYS A 21 -1.11 13.26 12.43
N GLN A 22 -2.07 12.81 11.64
CA GLN A 22 -2.05 13.00 10.20
C GLN A 22 -1.94 14.51 9.85
N GLY A 23 -1.10 14.82 8.86
CA GLY A 23 -0.69 16.18 8.49
C GLY A 23 0.39 16.78 9.39
N GLY A 24 0.79 16.10 10.47
CA GLY A 24 1.87 16.53 11.35
C GLY A 24 3.27 16.33 10.76
N ASN A 25 4.26 17.04 11.30
CA ASN A 25 5.65 16.93 10.90
C ASN A 25 6.39 15.89 11.78
N LEU A 26 6.62 14.72 11.20
CA LEU A 26 7.28 13.56 11.81
C LEU A 26 8.65 13.92 12.40
N LYS A 27 9.48 14.64 11.64
CA LYS A 27 10.84 15.01 12.04
C LYS A 27 10.82 15.96 13.23
N ALA A 28 9.96 16.98 13.19
CA ALA A 28 9.82 17.94 14.28
C ALA A 28 9.32 17.27 15.58
N GLU A 29 8.44 16.27 15.49
CA GLU A 29 8.03 15.49 16.65
C GLU A 29 9.16 14.60 17.17
N PHE A 30 9.94 13.98 16.27
CA PHE A 30 11.10 13.16 16.65
C PHE A 30 12.18 13.96 17.38
N GLU A 31 12.48 15.17 16.91
CA GLU A 31 13.49 16.08 17.51
C GLU A 31 13.14 16.53 18.94
N LYS A 32 11.90 16.32 19.41
CA LYS A 32 11.51 16.58 20.81
C LYS A 32 12.05 15.53 21.78
N ILE A 33 12.52 14.37 21.31
CA ILE A 33 13.11 13.34 22.15
C ILE A 33 14.57 13.69 22.48
N ASN A 34 14.83 14.03 23.74
CA ASN A 34 16.19 14.32 24.19
C ASN A 34 17.06 13.06 24.34
N ASN A 35 16.47 11.96 24.83
CA ASN A 35 17.18 10.70 25.11
C ASN A 35 16.43 9.52 24.49
N PRO A 36 16.63 9.23 23.19
CA PRO A 36 15.92 8.16 22.50
C PRO A 36 16.40 6.78 22.95
N TYR A 37 15.45 5.86 23.13
CA TYR A 37 15.69 4.43 23.31
C TYR A 37 15.42 3.69 22.00
N TYR A 38 16.31 2.78 21.61
CA TYR A 38 16.26 2.05 20.36
C TYR A 38 15.91 0.60 20.60
N PHE A 39 14.95 0.08 19.85
CA PHE A 39 14.50 -1.30 19.93
C PHE A 39 14.50 -1.94 18.55
N LYS A 40 14.69 -3.26 18.51
CA LYS A 40 14.47 -4.04 17.30
C LYS A 40 12.98 -4.02 16.95
N ALA A 41 12.64 -3.64 15.72
CA ALA A 41 11.26 -3.74 15.25
C ALA A 41 10.87 -5.20 14.96
N PRO A 42 9.57 -5.56 15.10
CA PRO A 42 9.07 -6.79 14.50
C PRO A 42 9.18 -6.72 12.97
N GLU A 43 9.20 -7.87 12.32
CA GLU A 43 9.16 -7.94 10.86
C GLU A 43 7.76 -7.58 10.38
N PHE A 44 7.56 -6.31 10.00
CA PHE A 44 6.27 -5.82 9.52
C PHE A 44 5.96 -6.22 8.08
N SER A 45 6.96 -6.58 7.27
CA SER A 45 6.78 -7.05 5.90
C SER A 45 7.97 -7.91 5.46
N GLY A 46 7.80 -8.66 4.37
CA GLY A 46 8.85 -9.51 3.81
C GLY A 46 9.98 -8.75 3.08
N TRP A 47 9.90 -7.41 2.98
CA TRP A 47 10.88 -6.56 2.32
C TRP A 47 12.16 -6.40 3.16
N VAL A 48 13.32 -6.43 2.51
CA VAL A 48 14.60 -6.25 3.21
C VAL A 48 14.69 -4.92 3.95
N GLU A 49 14.07 -3.87 3.41
CA GLU A 49 13.98 -2.56 4.05
C GLU A 49 13.19 -2.58 5.37
N SER A 50 12.22 -3.49 5.54
CA SER A 50 11.46 -3.62 6.80
C SER A 50 12.08 -4.60 7.79
N ARG A 51 12.88 -5.58 7.35
CA ARG A 51 13.47 -6.61 8.22
C ARG A 51 14.41 -6.07 9.29
N ASN A 52 15.08 -4.97 8.98
CA ASN A 52 16.07 -4.33 9.86
C ASN A 52 15.59 -2.99 10.41
N MET A 53 14.27 -2.77 10.45
CA MET A 53 13.73 -1.57 11.05
C MET A 53 13.99 -1.51 12.55
N ILE A 54 14.03 -0.29 13.06
CA ILE A 54 14.19 0.02 14.47
C ILE A 54 12.97 0.81 14.95
N LEU A 55 12.57 0.54 16.18
CA LEU A 55 11.61 1.35 16.91
C LEU A 55 12.39 2.34 17.75
N ILE A 56 11.93 3.59 17.80
CA ILE A 56 12.55 4.62 18.64
C ILE A 56 11.49 5.18 19.60
N GLY A 57 11.74 5.05 20.89
CA GLY A 57 10.83 5.48 21.96
C GLY A 57 11.46 6.50 22.90
N ASP A 58 10.61 7.18 23.67
CA ASP A 58 11.00 8.14 24.71
C ASP A 58 11.19 7.49 26.10
N LYS A 59 10.86 6.19 26.23
CA LYS A 59 11.00 5.40 27.47
C LYS A 59 11.82 4.14 27.22
N PRO A 60 12.44 3.54 28.26
CA PRO A 60 13.27 2.33 28.16
C PRO A 60 12.56 1.06 27.68
N ASN A 61 11.23 1.06 27.64
CA ASN A 61 10.41 -0.08 27.23
C ASN A 61 9.38 0.39 26.20
N PRO A 62 9.32 -0.22 25.01
CA PRO A 62 8.44 0.24 23.93
C PRO A 62 6.96 0.08 24.28
N ASN A 63 6.62 -0.87 25.17
CA ASN A 63 5.24 -1.07 25.62
C ASN A 63 4.75 0.03 26.57
N ASP A 64 5.68 0.76 27.20
CA ASP A 64 5.34 1.88 28.09
C ASP A 64 5.22 3.20 27.31
N CYS A 65 5.62 3.22 26.03
CA CYS A 65 5.53 4.39 25.17
C CYS A 65 4.10 4.55 24.63
N ASP A 66 3.59 5.79 24.58
CA ASP A 66 2.31 6.12 23.93
C ASP A 66 2.33 5.78 22.43
N PHE A 67 3.51 5.87 21.84
CA PHE A 67 3.83 5.49 20.47
C PHE A 67 5.33 5.25 20.36
N VAL A 68 5.75 4.62 19.27
CA VAL A 68 7.15 4.51 18.88
C VAL A 68 7.32 5.01 17.46
N PHE A 69 8.41 5.73 17.20
CA PHE A 69 8.80 6.06 15.84
C PHE A 69 9.28 4.81 15.12
N LEU A 70 8.96 4.72 13.83
CA LEU A 70 9.39 3.68 12.92
C LEU A 70 10.52 4.24 12.10
N ALA A 71 11.69 3.61 12.14
CA ALA A 71 12.84 4.04 11.38
C ALA A 71 13.51 2.87 10.63
N LEU A 72 14.11 3.20 9.50
CA LEU A 72 14.97 2.29 8.76
C LEU A 72 16.28 2.04 9.52
N GLN A 73 17.07 1.07 9.06
CA GLN A 73 18.34 0.70 9.70
C GLN A 73 19.34 1.86 9.78
N ASP A 74 19.28 2.80 8.84
CA ASP A 74 20.09 4.02 8.81
C ASP A 74 19.52 5.16 9.68
N THR A 75 18.54 4.86 10.53
CA THR A 75 17.81 5.79 11.42
C THR A 75 16.89 6.78 10.71
N THR A 76 16.68 6.65 9.39
CA THR A 76 15.67 7.48 8.70
C THR A 76 14.27 7.14 9.23
N VAL A 77 13.59 8.12 9.85
CA VAL A 77 12.23 7.95 10.37
C VAL A 77 11.22 7.98 9.24
N ILE A 78 10.31 7.00 9.22
CA ILE A 78 9.31 6.81 8.14
C ILE A 78 7.87 6.90 8.64
N GLY A 79 7.68 6.94 9.96
CA GLY A 79 6.37 7.05 10.57
C GLY A 79 6.41 6.79 12.06
N ALA A 80 5.25 6.47 12.62
CA ALA A 80 5.08 6.06 14.00
C ALA A 80 4.03 4.95 14.11
N PHE A 81 4.20 4.08 15.09
CA PHE A 81 3.19 3.13 15.53
C PHE A 81 2.60 3.63 16.84
N ILE A 82 1.30 3.90 16.85
CA ILE A 82 0.58 4.40 18.01
C ILE A 82 0.16 3.21 18.88
N ASN A 83 0.68 3.14 20.11
CA ASN A 83 0.46 2.03 21.03
C ASN A 83 -0.65 2.36 22.05
N LYS A 84 -1.73 2.98 21.57
CA LYS A 84 -2.97 3.24 22.34
C LYS A 84 -4.04 2.20 21.98
N GLU A 85 -5.23 2.28 22.60
CA GLU A 85 -6.30 1.27 22.48
C GLU A 85 -6.63 0.81 21.05
N ALA A 86 -6.51 1.71 20.05
CA ALA A 86 -6.84 1.42 18.65
C ALA A 86 -5.65 1.00 17.75
N LYS A 87 -4.44 0.79 18.31
CA LYS A 87 -3.18 0.35 17.63
C LYS A 87 -3.13 0.54 16.10
N TYR A 88 -2.45 1.59 15.64
CA TYR A 88 -2.37 1.92 14.22
C TYR A 88 -1.05 2.58 13.83
N PHE A 89 -0.81 2.68 12.53
CA PHE A 89 0.34 3.32 11.90
C PHE A 89 -0.01 4.73 11.41
N LEU A 90 0.91 5.67 11.64
CA LEU A 90 0.98 6.96 10.96
C LEU A 90 2.23 6.98 10.09
N LEU A 91 2.08 7.10 8.78
CA LEU A 91 3.17 6.91 7.83
C LEU A 91 3.40 8.15 6.98
N ASP A 92 4.67 8.48 6.77
CA ASP A 92 5.12 9.42 5.75
C ASP A 92 5.28 8.67 4.42
N MET A 93 4.25 8.74 3.58
CA MET A 93 4.23 8.03 2.30
C MET A 93 5.02 8.73 1.20
N GLU A 94 5.48 9.97 1.44
CA GLU A 94 6.09 10.85 0.44
C GLU A 94 7.57 11.15 0.70
N GLY A 95 8.06 10.86 1.91
CA GLY A 95 9.45 11.11 2.32
C GLY A 95 9.73 12.57 2.62
N ASN A 96 8.70 13.36 2.91
CA ASN A 96 8.78 14.80 3.17
C ASN A 96 8.56 15.15 4.66
N SER A 97 8.62 14.15 5.54
CA SER A 97 8.33 14.24 6.97
C SER A 97 6.88 14.59 7.30
N THR A 98 5.95 14.63 6.34
CA THR A 98 4.53 14.84 6.61
C THR A 98 3.86 13.49 6.77
N LEU A 99 3.18 13.28 7.91
CA LEU A 99 2.40 12.07 8.15
C LEU A 99 1.14 12.07 7.27
N SER A 100 1.18 11.39 6.14
CA SER A 100 0.15 11.46 5.10
C SER A 100 -0.96 10.44 5.29
N VAL A 101 -0.69 9.27 5.89
CA VAL A 101 -1.63 8.15 5.99
C VAL A 101 -1.74 7.63 7.42
N THR A 102 -2.99 7.40 7.84
CA THR A 102 -3.34 6.60 9.03
C THR A 102 -3.80 5.23 8.57
N SER A 103 -3.29 4.14 9.15
CA SER A 103 -3.61 2.78 8.69
C SER A 103 -3.51 1.76 9.82
N ASN A 104 -4.42 0.80 9.87
CA ASN A 104 -4.29 -0.38 10.74
C ASN A 104 -3.31 -1.43 10.15
N TYR A 105 -2.93 -1.25 8.89
CA TYR A 105 -2.01 -2.11 8.14
C TYR A 105 -0.66 -1.41 8.02
N PHE A 106 0.43 -2.14 8.23
CA PHE A 106 1.74 -1.60 7.90
C PHE A 106 1.90 -1.52 6.38
N LEU A 107 2.26 -0.34 5.89
CA LEU A 107 2.61 -0.12 4.50
C LEU A 107 4.04 0.39 4.47
N LEU A 108 4.92 -0.28 3.74
CA LEU A 108 6.26 0.25 3.54
C LEU A 108 6.17 1.40 2.51
N PRO A 109 6.54 2.65 2.87
CA PRO A 109 6.45 3.76 1.93
C PRO A 109 7.34 3.55 0.71
N MET A 110 6.80 3.80 -0.49
CA MET A 110 7.49 3.53 -1.76
C MET A 110 8.90 4.14 -1.83
N TRP A 111 9.04 5.38 -1.34
CA TRP A 111 10.30 6.12 -1.40
C TRP A 111 11.44 5.39 -0.66
N THR A 112 11.14 4.58 0.37
CA THR A 112 12.14 3.85 1.15
C THR A 112 12.88 2.80 0.31
N VAL A 113 12.18 2.19 -0.65
CA VAL A 113 12.74 1.25 -1.64
C VAL A 113 13.29 2.02 -2.84
N LYS A 114 12.50 2.97 -3.36
CA LYS A 114 12.85 3.70 -4.60
C LYS A 114 14.15 4.48 -4.48
N ARG A 115 14.48 5.03 -3.30
CA ARG A 115 15.72 5.79 -3.06
C ARG A 115 17.01 4.99 -3.31
N ASN A 116 16.94 3.66 -3.20
CA ASN A 116 18.09 2.75 -3.36
C ASN A 116 17.95 1.83 -4.58
N ALA A 117 16.81 1.83 -5.26
CA ALA A 117 16.55 0.97 -6.40
C ALA A 117 17.04 1.61 -7.71
N LYS A 118 17.51 0.77 -8.64
CA LYS A 118 17.73 1.21 -10.02
C LYS A 118 16.37 1.45 -10.68
N VAL A 119 16.19 2.60 -11.32
CA VAL A 119 14.97 2.92 -12.09
C VAL A 119 15.37 2.92 -13.57
N ILE A 120 14.95 1.90 -14.30
CA ILE A 120 15.39 1.64 -15.68
C ILE A 120 14.16 1.40 -16.55
N SER A 121 13.81 2.36 -17.40
CA SER A 121 12.61 2.29 -18.27
C SER A 121 12.66 1.15 -19.29
N SER A 122 13.86 0.77 -19.76
CA SER A 122 14.03 -0.35 -20.68
C SER A 122 13.92 -1.72 -20.00
N ASP A 123 13.95 -1.79 -18.66
CA ASP A 123 13.79 -3.04 -17.92
C ASP A 123 12.31 -3.29 -17.61
N THR A 124 11.68 -4.13 -18.44
CA THR A 124 10.27 -4.49 -18.34
C THR A 124 10.02 -5.74 -17.50
N THR A 125 11.00 -6.23 -16.73
CA THR A 125 10.91 -7.52 -16.03
C THR A 125 9.72 -7.55 -15.06
N ILE A 126 9.54 -6.52 -14.23
CA ILE A 126 8.40 -6.44 -13.30
C ILE A 126 7.07 -6.30 -14.05
N LEU A 127 7.04 -5.57 -15.17
CA LEU A 127 5.85 -5.42 -15.99
C LEU A 127 5.40 -6.79 -16.54
N LEU A 128 6.32 -7.57 -17.10
CA LEU A 128 6.05 -8.92 -17.61
C LEU A 128 5.64 -9.87 -16.49
N LEU A 129 6.15 -9.68 -15.28
CA LEU A 129 5.77 -10.48 -14.13
C LEU A 129 4.34 -10.17 -13.67
N LEU A 130 3.94 -8.89 -13.64
CA LEU A 130 2.54 -8.50 -13.38
C LEU A 130 1.59 -9.02 -14.45
N ASP A 131 1.99 -9.00 -15.73
CA ASP A 131 1.23 -9.61 -16.83
C ASP A 131 1.12 -11.13 -16.62
N LYS A 132 2.19 -11.81 -16.21
CA LYS A 132 2.15 -13.25 -15.94
C LYS A 132 1.22 -13.60 -14.77
N ILE A 133 1.25 -12.81 -13.69
CA ILE A 133 0.34 -12.96 -12.55
C ILE A 133 -1.11 -12.77 -13.03
N TYR A 134 -1.38 -11.72 -13.79
CA TYR A 134 -2.68 -11.48 -14.40
C TYR A 134 -3.19 -12.68 -15.22
N GLU A 135 -2.37 -13.15 -16.16
CA GLU A 135 -2.75 -14.23 -17.06
C GLU A 135 -3.12 -15.50 -16.29
N LYS A 136 -2.36 -15.82 -15.23
CA LYS A 136 -2.51 -17.04 -14.43
C LYS A 136 -3.60 -16.99 -13.37
N THR A 137 -3.89 -15.80 -12.83
CA THR A 137 -4.82 -15.67 -11.71
C THR A 137 -6.18 -15.12 -12.13
N LEU A 138 -6.24 -14.22 -13.10
CA LEU A 138 -7.48 -13.54 -13.43
C LEU A 138 -8.02 -13.88 -14.83
N GLN A 139 -7.15 -14.18 -15.79
CA GLN A 139 -7.54 -14.42 -17.18
C GLN A 139 -7.70 -15.91 -17.54
N ALA A 140 -6.96 -16.79 -16.86
CA ALA A 140 -7.05 -18.24 -17.10
C ALA A 140 -8.38 -18.82 -16.62
N ASN A 141 -8.79 -19.96 -17.21
CA ASN A 141 -10.02 -20.65 -16.81
C ASN A 141 -10.00 -21.13 -15.35
N GLN A 142 -8.81 -21.35 -14.79
CA GLN A 142 -8.59 -21.81 -13.42
C GLN A 142 -7.59 -20.90 -12.71
N LEU A 143 -7.80 -20.73 -11.41
CA LEU A 143 -6.96 -19.95 -10.51
C LEU A 143 -5.70 -20.74 -10.13
N GLU A 144 -4.61 -20.61 -10.88
CA GLU A 144 -3.36 -21.30 -10.56
C GLU A 144 -2.12 -20.44 -10.85
N LEU A 145 -1.47 -19.96 -9.79
CA LEU A 145 -0.17 -19.30 -9.87
C LEU A 145 0.93 -20.30 -9.52
N ASP A 146 1.85 -20.55 -10.46
CA ASP A 146 2.93 -21.49 -10.22
C ASP A 146 4.00 -20.97 -9.25
N GLU A 147 4.65 -21.89 -8.54
CA GLU A 147 5.70 -21.62 -7.56
C GLU A 147 6.85 -20.79 -8.15
N LYS A 148 7.17 -21.00 -9.43
CA LYS A 148 8.23 -20.26 -10.12
C LYS A 148 7.88 -18.78 -10.19
N THR A 149 6.65 -18.44 -10.56
CA THR A 149 6.16 -17.05 -10.62
C THR A 149 6.12 -16.41 -9.24
N ILE A 150 5.68 -17.15 -8.22
CA ILE A 150 5.71 -16.70 -6.82
C ILE A 150 7.14 -16.40 -6.37
N LYS A 151 8.10 -17.27 -6.71
CA LYS A 151 9.51 -17.10 -6.38
C LYS A 151 10.12 -15.90 -7.09
N GLU A 152 9.89 -15.76 -8.40
CA GLU A 152 10.33 -14.60 -9.20
C GLU A 152 9.83 -13.29 -8.59
N TYR A 153 8.57 -13.24 -8.14
CA TYR A 153 8.02 -12.08 -7.45
C TYR A 153 8.65 -11.87 -6.07
N GLY A 154 8.87 -12.94 -5.31
CA GLY A 154 9.52 -12.90 -4.00
C GLY A 154 10.94 -12.33 -4.05
N GLU A 155 11.68 -12.52 -5.15
CA GLU A 155 13.02 -11.95 -5.31
C GLU A 155 13.03 -10.41 -5.25
N TYR A 156 11.96 -9.74 -5.68
CA TYR A 156 11.87 -8.27 -5.58
C TYR A 156 11.90 -7.77 -4.12
N LYS A 157 11.49 -8.60 -3.16
CA LYS A 157 11.49 -8.24 -1.73
C LYS A 157 12.89 -8.28 -1.11
N SER A 158 13.79 -9.13 -1.63
CA SER A 158 15.10 -9.41 -1.01
C SER A 158 16.30 -9.03 -1.88
N ASN A 159 16.21 -9.14 -3.20
CA ASN A 159 17.28 -8.81 -4.13
C ASN A 159 17.25 -7.33 -4.48
N THR A 160 18.05 -6.54 -3.77
CA THR A 160 18.16 -5.08 -3.95
C THR A 160 18.78 -4.65 -5.28
N THR A 161 19.33 -5.59 -6.06
CA THR A 161 19.97 -5.28 -7.34
C THR A 161 18.99 -5.24 -8.53
N LEU A 162 17.79 -5.79 -8.35
CA LEU A 162 16.73 -5.76 -9.37
C LEU A 162 16.27 -4.31 -9.62
N ALA A 163 16.03 -3.97 -10.87
CA ALA A 163 15.48 -2.67 -11.24
C ALA A 163 14.00 -2.58 -10.89
N ASN A 164 13.51 -1.35 -10.75
CA ASN A 164 12.08 -1.03 -10.68
C ASN A 164 11.32 -1.69 -9.52
N ARG A 165 12.03 -2.09 -8.44
CA ARG A 165 11.46 -2.74 -7.24
C ARG A 165 10.30 -1.99 -6.60
N HIS A 166 10.26 -0.67 -6.72
CA HIS A 166 9.19 0.16 -6.20
C HIS A 166 7.82 -0.16 -6.82
N ILE A 167 7.75 -0.63 -8.07
CA ILE A 167 6.51 -1.09 -8.70
C ILE A 167 5.99 -2.36 -8.01
N ALA A 168 6.89 -3.33 -7.77
CA ALA A 168 6.56 -4.54 -7.02
C ALA A 168 6.09 -4.18 -5.60
N LEU A 169 6.73 -3.22 -4.93
CA LEU A 169 6.31 -2.78 -3.59
C LEU A 169 4.89 -2.22 -3.58
N LEU A 170 4.55 -1.33 -4.52
CA LEU A 170 3.21 -0.76 -4.59
C LEU A 170 2.14 -1.83 -4.82
N PHE A 171 2.43 -2.81 -5.68
CA PHE A 171 1.55 -3.97 -5.90
C PHE A 171 1.43 -4.82 -4.62
N ASP A 172 2.54 -5.09 -3.93
CA ASP A 172 2.58 -5.88 -2.70
C ASP A 172 1.78 -5.22 -1.57
N ASN A 173 1.96 -3.92 -1.35
CA ASN A 173 1.20 -3.16 -0.36
C ASN A 173 -0.31 -3.28 -0.60
N TYR A 174 -0.75 -3.27 -1.86
CA TYR A 174 -2.17 -3.41 -2.20
C TYR A 174 -2.67 -4.83 -1.94
N GLN A 175 -1.91 -5.84 -2.38
CA GLN A 175 -2.22 -7.24 -2.11
C GLN A 175 -2.32 -7.55 -0.62
N THR A 176 -1.40 -7.00 0.19
CA THR A 176 -1.46 -7.15 1.65
C THR A 176 -2.78 -6.63 2.21
N ILE A 177 -3.18 -5.40 1.84
CA ILE A 177 -4.43 -4.82 2.32
C ILE A 177 -5.62 -5.70 1.93
N ILE A 178 -5.73 -6.05 0.64
CA ILE A 178 -6.88 -6.82 0.13
C ILE A 178 -6.97 -8.19 0.78
N ASN A 179 -5.85 -8.90 0.93
CA ASN A 179 -5.81 -10.22 1.57
C ASN A 179 -6.22 -10.15 3.05
N GLU A 180 -5.69 -9.16 3.79
CA GLU A 180 -6.04 -9.01 5.20
C GLU A 180 -7.49 -8.59 5.41
N THR A 181 -8.02 -7.66 4.60
CA THR A 181 -9.42 -7.25 4.70
C THR A 181 -10.35 -8.38 4.31
N SER A 182 -10.03 -9.12 3.24
CA SER A 182 -10.80 -10.28 2.81
C SER A 182 -10.83 -11.38 3.88
N ALA A 183 -9.70 -11.66 4.53
CA ALA A 183 -9.63 -12.66 5.61
C ALA A 183 -10.51 -12.29 6.82
N LYS A 184 -10.76 -11.00 7.05
CA LYS A 184 -11.63 -10.48 8.11
C LYS A 184 -13.09 -10.27 7.66
N GLY A 185 -13.40 -10.45 6.38
CA GLY A 185 -14.71 -10.09 5.81
C GLY A 185 -14.96 -8.57 5.80
N GLU A 186 -13.91 -7.77 5.88
CA GLU A 186 -13.94 -6.32 5.89
C GLU A 186 -13.82 -5.75 4.47
N LYS A 187 -14.37 -4.55 4.28
CA LYS A 187 -14.11 -3.79 3.05
C LYS A 187 -12.72 -3.20 3.10
N ALA A 188 -12.03 -3.22 1.96
CA ALA A 188 -10.74 -2.57 1.84
C ALA A 188 -10.86 -1.04 2.03
N PRO A 189 -9.95 -0.41 2.79
CA PRO A 189 -9.99 1.03 3.07
C PRO A 189 -9.73 1.83 1.79
N ALA A 190 -10.77 2.45 1.26
CA ALA A 190 -10.75 3.18 -0.01
C ALA A 190 -9.74 4.34 -0.02
N GLU A 191 -9.64 5.03 1.11
CA GLU A 191 -8.71 6.14 1.36
C GLU A 191 -7.23 5.73 1.29
N ILE A 192 -6.93 4.43 1.34
CA ILE A 192 -5.59 3.87 1.16
C ILE A 192 -5.47 3.22 -0.23
N CYS A 193 -6.42 2.36 -0.58
CA CYS A 193 -6.38 1.55 -1.80
C CYS A 193 -6.39 2.40 -3.08
N ILE A 194 -7.23 3.44 -3.16
CA ILE A 194 -7.33 4.27 -4.35
C ILE A 194 -6.04 5.08 -4.58
N PRO A 195 -5.49 5.82 -3.60
CA PRO A 195 -4.20 6.49 -3.77
C PRO A 195 -3.07 5.53 -4.12
N LEU A 196 -3.04 4.34 -3.51
CA LEU A 196 -2.03 3.33 -3.80
C LEU A 196 -2.09 2.84 -5.25
N MET A 197 -3.30 2.57 -5.77
CA MET A 197 -3.50 2.19 -7.18
C MET A 197 -3.21 3.33 -8.15
N LYS A 198 -3.50 4.58 -7.78
CA LYS A 198 -3.09 5.75 -8.56
C LYS A 198 -1.57 5.86 -8.65
N SER A 199 -0.86 5.68 -7.54
CA SER A 199 0.62 5.67 -7.52
C SER A 199 1.18 4.54 -8.37
N LEU A 200 0.65 3.31 -8.24
CA LEU A 200 1.09 2.17 -9.05
C LEU A 200 0.85 2.41 -10.56
N SER A 201 -0.33 2.92 -10.90
CA SER A 201 -0.66 3.27 -12.29
C SER A 201 0.27 4.35 -12.84
N ALA A 202 0.56 5.39 -12.06
CA ALA A 202 1.42 6.49 -12.45
C ALA A 202 2.88 6.04 -12.66
N GLU A 203 3.42 5.20 -11.77
CA GLU A 203 4.77 4.65 -11.92
C GLU A 203 4.87 3.77 -13.18
N CYS A 204 3.91 2.86 -13.39
CA CYS A 204 3.88 2.03 -14.60
C CYS A 204 3.77 2.87 -15.88
N LEU A 205 2.86 3.85 -15.91
CA LEU A 205 2.68 4.73 -17.07
C LEU A 205 3.93 5.57 -17.33
N SER A 206 4.54 6.14 -16.28
CA SER A 206 5.74 6.98 -16.43
C SER A 206 6.95 6.19 -16.90
N LEU A 207 7.14 4.94 -16.45
CA LEU A 207 8.30 4.13 -16.82
C LEU A 207 8.12 3.44 -18.16
N TYR A 208 6.92 2.93 -18.44
CA TYR A 208 6.68 1.99 -19.54
C TYR A 208 5.68 2.49 -20.58
N ASN A 209 5.09 3.67 -20.37
CA ASN A 209 3.99 4.19 -21.19
C ASN A 209 2.83 3.18 -21.30
N ARG A 210 2.62 2.36 -20.26
CA ARG A 210 1.62 1.29 -20.20
C ARG A 210 1.24 1.01 -18.75
N ILE A 211 -0.05 0.78 -18.50
CA ILE A 211 -0.57 0.32 -17.21
C ILE A 211 -0.96 -1.17 -17.35
N PRO A 212 -0.39 -2.10 -16.58
CA PRO A 212 -0.74 -3.52 -16.67
C PRO A 212 -2.23 -3.79 -16.38
N VAL A 213 -2.83 -4.79 -17.03
CA VAL A 213 -4.29 -5.06 -16.96
C VAL A 213 -4.76 -5.29 -15.53
N ILE A 214 -3.98 -6.03 -14.74
CA ILE A 214 -4.27 -6.29 -13.32
C ILE A 214 -4.36 -5.01 -12.48
N VAL A 215 -3.58 -3.98 -12.81
CA VAL A 215 -3.65 -2.68 -12.14
C VAL A 215 -4.94 -1.95 -12.53
N CYS A 216 -5.37 -2.04 -13.79
CA CYS A 216 -6.67 -1.52 -14.22
C CYS A 216 -7.82 -2.22 -13.49
N ILE A 217 -7.77 -3.55 -13.34
CA ILE A 217 -8.81 -4.31 -12.63
C ILE A 217 -8.89 -3.86 -11.17
N TYR A 218 -7.76 -3.86 -10.46
CA TYR A 218 -7.70 -3.51 -9.04
C TYR A 218 -8.07 -2.05 -8.76
N MET A 219 -7.73 -1.11 -9.63
CA MET A 219 -8.23 0.27 -9.49
C MET A 219 -9.75 0.33 -9.58
N GLY A 220 -10.37 -0.39 -10.52
CA GLY A 220 -11.83 -0.44 -10.66
C GLY A 220 -12.50 -1.11 -9.46
N GLU A 221 -11.93 -2.20 -8.95
CA GLU A 221 -12.41 -2.87 -7.74
C GLU A 221 -12.29 -1.98 -6.50
N ALA A 222 -11.18 -1.25 -6.35
CA ALA A 222 -11.00 -0.28 -5.27
C ALA A 222 -12.07 0.83 -5.32
N LEU A 223 -12.41 1.34 -6.52
CA LEU A 223 -13.51 2.29 -6.71
C LEU A 223 -14.87 1.68 -6.33
N GLN A 224 -15.13 0.42 -6.70
CA GLN A 224 -16.36 -0.27 -6.31
C GLN A 224 -16.46 -0.45 -4.79
N SER A 225 -15.38 -0.89 -4.13
CA SER A 225 -15.33 -1.03 -2.68
C SER A 225 -15.58 0.29 -1.94
N ALA A 226 -15.17 1.41 -2.55
CA ALA A 226 -15.42 2.77 -2.06
C ALA A 226 -16.86 3.27 -2.28
N GLY A 227 -17.72 2.50 -2.97
CA GLY A 227 -19.05 2.94 -3.38
C GLY A 227 -19.07 3.93 -4.55
N MET A 228 -17.93 4.17 -5.19
CA MET A 228 -17.76 5.04 -6.36
C MET A 228 -18.13 4.27 -7.65
N ILE A 229 -19.39 3.83 -7.72
CA ILE A 229 -19.86 2.87 -8.73
C ILE A 229 -19.85 3.45 -10.15
N ASP A 230 -20.15 4.74 -10.30
CA ASP A 230 -20.18 5.39 -11.61
C ASP A 230 -18.76 5.60 -12.14
N GLU A 231 -17.81 5.96 -11.28
CA GLU A 231 -16.38 6.05 -11.59
C GLU A 231 -15.78 4.68 -11.92
N ALA A 232 -16.12 3.64 -11.16
CA ALA A 232 -15.69 2.29 -11.46
C ALA A 232 -16.20 1.82 -12.83
N ARG A 233 -17.47 2.10 -13.16
CA ARG A 233 -18.05 1.76 -14.47
C ARG A 233 -17.27 2.44 -15.60
N GLU A 234 -17.02 3.74 -15.48
CA GLU A 234 -16.29 4.48 -16.50
C GLU A 234 -14.86 3.97 -16.63
N HIS A 235 -14.20 3.71 -15.51
CA HIS A 235 -12.86 3.15 -15.47
C HIS A 235 -12.76 1.79 -16.19
N PHE A 236 -13.69 0.87 -15.97
CA PHE A 236 -13.70 -0.42 -16.68
C PHE A 236 -13.96 -0.26 -18.17
N LYS A 237 -14.88 0.63 -18.57
CA LYS A 237 -15.14 0.93 -19.99
C LYS A 237 -13.91 1.48 -20.69
N LEU A 238 -13.22 2.45 -20.07
CA LEU A 238 -11.97 3.00 -20.61
C LEU A 238 -10.89 1.92 -20.68
N SER A 239 -10.75 1.10 -19.64
CA SER A 239 -9.77 0.00 -19.60
C SER A 239 -10.00 -1.02 -20.73
N LEU A 240 -11.26 -1.31 -21.09
CA LEU A 240 -11.61 -2.20 -22.20
C LEU A 240 -11.24 -1.65 -23.57
N GLN A 241 -11.03 -0.33 -23.73
CA GLN A 241 -10.52 0.23 -24.99
C GLN A 241 -9.07 -0.20 -25.24
N PHE A 242 -8.29 -0.41 -24.18
CA PHE A 242 -6.91 -0.88 -24.25
C PHE A 242 -6.81 -2.41 -24.17
N TYR A 243 -7.73 -3.04 -23.43
CA TYR A 243 -7.71 -4.48 -23.14
C TYR A 243 -9.05 -5.17 -23.46
N PRO A 244 -9.49 -5.17 -24.72
CA PRO A 244 -10.86 -5.60 -25.11
C PRO A 244 -11.15 -7.10 -24.87
N ASN A 245 -10.12 -7.91 -24.66
CA ASN A 245 -10.25 -9.36 -24.42
C ASN A 245 -10.06 -9.75 -22.95
N SER A 246 -9.86 -8.79 -22.04
CA SER A 246 -9.74 -9.08 -20.62
C SER A 246 -11.08 -9.56 -20.06
N ILE A 247 -11.14 -10.82 -19.65
CA ILE A 247 -12.36 -11.43 -19.12
C ILE A 247 -12.78 -10.74 -17.81
N PRO A 248 -11.88 -10.46 -16.85
CA PRO A 248 -12.24 -9.72 -15.63
C PRO A 248 -12.82 -8.33 -15.89
N LEU A 249 -12.28 -7.59 -16.88
CA LEU A 249 -12.83 -6.28 -17.23
C LEU A 249 -14.23 -6.41 -17.84
N LEU A 250 -14.45 -7.38 -18.72
CA LEU A 250 -15.78 -7.64 -19.31
C LEU A 250 -16.80 -8.08 -18.26
N VAL A 251 -16.39 -8.93 -17.30
CA VAL A 251 -17.23 -9.36 -16.17
C VAL A 251 -17.63 -8.17 -15.30
N ASN A 252 -16.69 -7.31 -14.95
CA ASN A 252 -16.98 -6.11 -14.17
C ASN A 252 -17.86 -5.11 -14.94
N GLU A 253 -17.65 -4.95 -16.25
CA GLU A 253 -18.49 -4.13 -17.11
C GLU A 253 -19.94 -4.66 -17.20
N TYR A 254 -20.13 -5.98 -17.20
CA TYR A 254 -21.43 -6.62 -17.09
C TYR A 254 -22.11 -6.36 -15.75
N ARG A 255 -21.38 -6.59 -14.64
CA ARG A 255 -21.90 -6.42 -13.27
C ARG A 255 -22.36 -5.00 -12.99
N LEU A 256 -21.73 -4.01 -13.63
CA LEU A 256 -22.05 -2.59 -13.46
C LEU A 256 -22.99 -2.02 -14.53
N GLU A 257 -23.47 -2.82 -15.49
CA GLU A 257 -24.39 -2.36 -16.54
C GLU A 257 -25.74 -1.95 -15.93
N LYS A 258 -26.20 -0.73 -16.26
CA LYS A 258 -27.47 -0.16 -15.76
C LYS A 258 -28.65 -0.57 -16.64
N ASP A 259 -28.43 -0.76 -17.94
CA ASP A 259 -29.46 -1.14 -18.90
C ASP A 259 -29.70 -2.66 -18.88
N PRO A 260 -30.88 -3.15 -18.46
CA PRO A 260 -31.14 -4.58 -18.34
C PRO A 260 -31.05 -5.34 -19.67
N ILE A 261 -31.32 -4.68 -20.80
CA ILE A 261 -31.22 -5.31 -22.13
C ILE A 261 -29.75 -5.51 -22.47
N LYS A 262 -28.94 -4.46 -22.35
CA LYS A 262 -27.49 -4.54 -22.60
C LYS A 262 -26.79 -5.49 -21.64
N GLN A 263 -27.24 -5.53 -20.38
CA GLN A 263 -26.71 -6.46 -19.38
C GLN A 263 -26.94 -7.91 -19.81
N LYS A 264 -28.15 -8.27 -20.27
CA LYS A 264 -28.45 -9.61 -20.79
C LYS A 264 -27.62 -9.95 -22.03
N GLU A 265 -27.46 -9.00 -22.95
CA GLU A 265 -26.63 -9.19 -24.15
C GLU A 265 -25.16 -9.45 -23.80
N LYS A 266 -24.60 -8.69 -22.84
CA LYS A 266 -23.24 -8.88 -22.33
C LYS A 266 -23.07 -10.25 -21.68
N LEU A 267 -24.03 -10.68 -20.85
CA LEU A 267 -24.01 -12.01 -20.24
C LEU A 267 -24.00 -13.13 -21.28
N ALA A 268 -24.89 -13.03 -22.27
CA ALA A 268 -24.97 -14.02 -23.35
C ALA A 268 -23.64 -14.12 -24.12
N LYS A 269 -23.01 -12.98 -24.42
CA LYS A 269 -21.68 -12.94 -25.06
C LYS A 269 -20.59 -13.56 -24.17
N LEU A 270 -20.58 -13.25 -22.88
CA LEU A 270 -19.62 -13.82 -21.92
C LEU A 270 -19.75 -15.34 -21.84
N LYS A 271 -20.96 -15.85 -21.58
CA LYS A 271 -21.23 -17.29 -21.48
C LYS A 271 -20.95 -18.04 -22.79
N SER A 272 -21.16 -17.40 -23.95
CA SER A 272 -20.87 -18.02 -25.25
C SER A 272 -19.38 -18.03 -25.58
N LYS A 273 -18.61 -16.97 -25.24
CA LYS A 273 -17.21 -16.84 -25.64
C LYS A 273 -16.24 -17.46 -24.63
N TYR A 274 -16.60 -17.45 -23.34
CA TYR A 274 -15.74 -17.91 -22.24
C TYR A 274 -16.51 -18.84 -21.28
N PRO A 275 -17.15 -19.92 -21.77
CA PRO A 275 -18.04 -20.77 -20.96
C PRO A 275 -17.34 -21.45 -19.77
N GLU A 276 -16.04 -21.71 -19.89
CA GLU A 276 -15.23 -22.44 -18.89
C GLU A 276 -14.50 -21.51 -17.92
N HIS A 277 -14.56 -20.19 -18.12
CA HIS A 277 -13.82 -19.28 -17.28
C HIS A 277 -14.49 -19.15 -15.91
N TRP A 278 -13.74 -19.31 -14.82
CA TRP A 278 -14.26 -19.33 -13.45
C TRP A 278 -15.17 -18.13 -13.12
N MET A 279 -14.73 -16.90 -13.42
CA MET A 279 -15.56 -15.70 -13.19
C MET A 279 -16.88 -15.72 -13.96
N VAL A 280 -16.91 -16.33 -15.14
CA VAL A 280 -18.10 -16.40 -16.01
C VAL A 280 -19.03 -17.50 -15.55
N MET A 281 -18.50 -18.61 -15.03
CA MET A 281 -19.32 -19.68 -14.43
C MET A 281 -20.11 -19.18 -13.21
N GLU A 282 -19.56 -18.22 -12.45
CA GLU A 282 -20.18 -17.61 -11.28
C GLU A 282 -21.26 -16.54 -11.57
N LEU A 283 -21.46 -16.13 -12.84
CA LEU A 283 -22.51 -15.17 -13.24
C LEU A 283 -23.87 -15.86 -13.47
#